data_AF-G3ACX3-F1
#
_entry.id   AF-G3ACX3-F1
#
_cell.length_a   1.000
_cell.length_b   1.000
_cell.length_c   1.000
_cell.angle_alpha   90.00
_cell.angle_beta   90.00
_cell.angle_gamma   90.00
#
_symmetry.space_group_name_H-M   'P 1'
#
loop_
_entity.id
_entity.type
_entity.pdbx_description
1 polymer ?
#
loop_
_entity_poly.entity_id
_entity_poly.type
_entity_poly.pdbx_seq_one_letter_code
_entity_poly.pdbx_strand_id
1 'polypeptide(L)'
;GGSLENRMAFPLAVVKEVKAIVDEYAPKDFIIGYRISPEELHGKNVGYDYKEALSLISEVIKYELDYIHLSLWAGYNSKPENSEKSYAELFREILDDKTKLLVVGGIFGEDTATDAIENYADLIAVARGTLIDPNFAKKVTEGKGDTILHKISPETVEYSHLTPGLLEAFSREDSLGLPPLPGGETIRHLHTGKYDI
;
A
#
# COMPACT_ATOMS: atom_id res chain seq x y z
N GLY A 1 -18.94 14.86 11.18
CA GLY A 1 -18.55 14.11 12.39
C GLY A 1 -19.77 13.59 13.13
N GLY A 2 -19.62 12.62 14.03
CA GLY A 2 -20.74 11.96 14.72
C GLY A 2 -21.08 10.60 14.10
N SER A 3 -22.26 10.48 13.48
CA SER A 3 -22.68 9.26 12.79
C SER A 3 -21.71 8.84 11.67
N LEU A 4 -21.73 7.55 11.29
CA LEU A 4 -20.94 7.04 10.16
C LEU A 4 -21.21 7.85 8.88
N GLU A 5 -22.47 8.12 8.56
CA GLU A 5 -22.87 8.98 7.44
C GLU A 5 -22.16 10.36 7.48
N ASN A 6 -22.20 11.03 8.63
CA ASN A 6 -21.55 12.33 8.81
C ASN A 6 -20.01 12.26 8.80
N ARG A 7 -19.41 11.09 9.02
CA ARG A 7 -17.96 10.87 8.89
C ARG A 7 -17.57 10.56 7.44
N MET A 8 -18.41 9.84 6.70
CA MET A 8 -18.22 9.56 5.27
C MET A 8 -18.45 10.79 4.38
N ALA A 9 -19.17 11.80 4.86
CA ALA A 9 -19.47 13.02 4.09
C ALA A 9 -18.23 13.69 3.49
N PHE A 10 -17.11 13.77 4.23
CA PHE A 10 -15.88 14.38 3.73
C PHE A 10 -15.19 13.56 2.63
N PRO A 11 -14.82 12.28 2.83
CA PRO A 11 -14.19 11.50 1.76
C PRO A 11 -15.07 11.37 0.52
N LEU A 12 -16.40 11.25 0.67
CA LEU A 12 -17.32 11.21 -0.46
C LEU A 12 -17.40 12.53 -1.23
N ALA A 13 -17.35 13.68 -0.54
CA ALA A 13 -17.28 14.99 -1.19
C ALA A 13 -15.98 15.15 -2.00
N VAL A 14 -14.85 14.65 -1.49
CA VAL A 14 -13.57 14.66 -2.22
C VAL A 14 -13.65 13.78 -3.46
N VAL A 15 -14.15 12.55 -3.36
CA VAL A 15 -14.31 11.65 -4.52
C VAL A 15 -15.19 12.29 -5.59
N LYS A 16 -16.33 12.86 -5.17
CA LYS A 16 -17.26 13.55 -6.08
C LYS A 16 -16.58 14.70 -6.82
N GLU A 17 -15.84 15.55 -6.11
CA GLU A 17 -15.18 16.71 -6.71
C GLU A 17 -14.06 16.28 -7.65
N VAL A 18 -13.22 15.33 -7.25
CA VAL A 18 -12.16 14.79 -8.11
C VAL A 18 -12.75 14.20 -9.39
N LYS A 19 -13.84 13.44 -9.28
CA LYS A 19 -14.52 12.85 -10.45
C LYS A 19 -15.08 13.94 -11.37
N ALA A 20 -15.73 14.96 -10.83
CA ALA A 20 -16.27 16.07 -11.61
C ALA A 20 -15.16 16.82 -12.39
N ILE A 21 -14.03 17.11 -11.73
CA ILE A 21 -12.90 17.79 -12.38
C ILE A 21 -12.22 16.90 -13.43
N VAL A 22 -12.10 15.60 -13.18
CA VAL A 22 -11.56 14.67 -14.19
C VAL A 22 -12.48 14.59 -15.40
N ASP A 23 -13.79 14.50 -15.20
CA ASP A 23 -14.76 14.41 -16.30
C ASP A 23 -14.77 15.70 -17.17
N GLU A 24 -14.49 16.85 -16.58
CA GLU A 24 -14.45 18.14 -17.29
C GLU A 24 -13.11 18.40 -18.01
N TYR A 25 -11.99 18.04 -17.38
CA TYR A 25 -10.67 18.54 -17.81
C TYR A 25 -9.68 17.45 -18.22
N ALA A 26 -9.84 16.21 -17.77
CA ALA A 26 -8.85 15.18 -18.00
C ALA A 26 -8.98 14.55 -19.39
N PRO A 27 -7.90 13.97 -19.94
CA PRO A 27 -8.01 13.15 -21.14
C PRO A 27 -8.91 11.94 -20.90
N LYS A 28 -9.43 11.39 -22.01
CA LYS A 28 -10.13 10.11 -21.98
C LYS A 28 -9.24 9.04 -21.32
N ASP A 29 -9.86 8.17 -20.53
CA ASP A 29 -9.22 7.05 -19.83
C ASP A 29 -8.24 7.49 -18.71
N PHE A 30 -8.48 8.65 -18.09
CA PHE A 30 -7.75 9.09 -16.91
C PHE A 30 -8.10 8.20 -15.70
N ILE A 31 -7.07 7.66 -15.05
CA ILE A 31 -7.20 6.69 -13.94
C ILE A 31 -7.40 7.43 -12.61
N ILE A 32 -8.45 7.04 -11.87
CA ILE A 32 -8.70 7.45 -10.50
C ILE A 32 -8.77 6.20 -9.62
N GLY A 33 -8.01 6.18 -8.53
CA GLY A 33 -8.17 5.16 -7.50
C GLY A 33 -8.23 5.72 -6.10
N TYR A 34 -8.74 4.90 -5.17
CA TYR A 34 -8.93 5.27 -3.77
C TYR A 34 -8.14 4.34 -2.86
N ARG A 35 -7.23 4.90 -2.06
CA ARG A 35 -6.42 4.12 -1.11
C ARG A 35 -6.95 4.26 0.31
N ILE A 36 -7.11 3.13 1.00
CA ILE A 36 -7.71 3.06 2.34
C ILE A 36 -6.99 2.04 3.23
N SER A 37 -6.82 2.35 4.51
CA SER A 37 -6.53 1.34 5.53
C SER A 37 -7.84 0.67 5.93
N PRO A 38 -7.93 -0.66 6.00
CA PRO A 38 -9.20 -1.32 6.24
C PRO A 38 -9.74 -1.07 7.66
N GLU A 39 -8.89 -0.74 8.63
CA GLU A 39 -9.32 -0.41 10.00
C GLU A 39 -8.26 0.45 10.70
N GLU A 40 -8.66 1.05 11.82
CA GLU A 40 -7.79 1.79 12.73
C GLU A 40 -8.11 1.37 14.18
N LEU A 41 -7.36 0.38 14.68
CA LEU A 41 -7.53 -0.19 16.01
C LEU A 41 -6.35 0.16 16.93
N HIS A 42 -6.61 0.83 18.05
CA HIS A 42 -5.62 1.20 19.07
C HIS A 42 -6.04 0.65 20.43
N GLY A 43 -5.96 -0.67 20.58
CA GLY A 43 -6.42 -1.37 21.77
C GLY A 43 -7.93 -1.22 21.96
N LYS A 44 -8.35 -0.54 23.02
CA LYS A 44 -9.79 -0.24 23.26
C LYS A 44 -10.30 0.97 22.47
N ASN A 45 -9.40 1.78 21.91
CA ASN A 45 -9.78 2.94 21.11
C ASN A 45 -9.91 2.49 19.65
N VAL A 46 -11.15 2.45 19.16
CA VAL A 46 -11.46 2.11 17.77
C VAL A 46 -11.72 3.41 17.01
N GLY A 47 -10.87 3.72 16.03
CA GLY A 47 -11.11 4.84 15.11
C GLY A 47 -12.22 4.50 14.13
N TYR A 48 -12.06 3.38 13.43
CA TYR A 48 -13.07 2.74 12.61
C TYR A 48 -12.70 1.26 12.40
N ASP A 49 -13.71 0.42 12.17
CA ASP A 49 -13.51 -1.00 11.84
C ASP A 49 -13.65 -1.26 10.33
N TYR A 50 -13.35 -2.50 9.93
CA TYR A 50 -13.46 -2.91 8.52
C TYR A 50 -14.87 -2.85 7.96
N LYS A 51 -15.92 -2.91 8.78
CA LYS A 51 -17.31 -2.81 8.32
C LYS A 51 -17.66 -1.37 7.98
N GLU A 52 -17.16 -0.42 8.76
CA GLU A 52 -17.27 1.00 8.46
C GLU A 52 -16.46 1.36 7.20
N ALA A 53 -15.27 0.79 7.01
CA ALA A 53 -14.50 0.95 5.78
C ALA A 53 -15.20 0.36 4.55
N LEU A 54 -15.80 -0.84 4.67
CA LEU A 54 -16.63 -1.45 3.61
C LEU A 54 -17.85 -0.58 3.27
N SER A 55 -18.48 0.04 4.28
CA SER A 55 -19.60 0.96 4.07
C SER A 55 -19.17 2.19 3.26
N LEU A 56 -18.00 2.76 3.57
CA LEU A 56 -17.44 3.85 2.78
C LEU A 56 -17.14 3.42 1.35
N ILE A 57 -16.44 2.29 1.16
CA ILE A 57 -16.09 1.83 -0.19
C ILE A 57 -17.33 1.49 -1.03
N SER A 58 -18.38 0.95 -0.42
CA SER A 58 -19.66 0.71 -1.12
C SER A 58 -20.29 2.00 -1.68
N GLU A 59 -20.06 3.15 -1.04
CA GLU A 59 -20.49 4.45 -1.58
C GLU A 59 -19.48 5.03 -2.57
N VAL A 60 -18.18 4.81 -2.36
CA VAL A 60 -17.10 5.30 -3.25
C VAL A 60 -17.18 4.66 -4.64
N ILE A 61 -17.41 3.34 -4.74
CA ILE A 61 -17.42 2.64 -6.03
C ILE A 61 -18.57 3.09 -6.95
N LYS A 62 -19.62 3.72 -6.40
CA LYS A 62 -20.71 4.31 -7.21
C LYS A 62 -20.24 5.45 -8.11
N TYR A 63 -19.04 5.98 -7.87
CA TYR A 63 -18.40 6.99 -8.72
C TYR A 63 -17.53 6.39 -9.84
N GLU A 64 -17.60 5.07 -10.05
CA GLU A 64 -16.91 4.34 -11.12
C GLU A 64 -15.38 4.58 -11.12
N LEU A 65 -14.76 4.41 -9.94
CA LEU A 65 -13.30 4.49 -9.81
C LEU A 65 -12.62 3.25 -10.42
N ASP A 66 -11.42 3.42 -10.94
CA ASP A 66 -10.67 2.34 -11.60
C ASP A 66 -10.13 1.31 -10.61
N TYR A 67 -9.75 1.74 -9.40
CA TYR A 67 -9.25 0.81 -8.39
C TYR A 67 -9.46 1.26 -6.94
N ILE A 68 -9.55 0.26 -6.05
CA ILE A 68 -9.42 0.41 -4.60
C ILE A 68 -8.09 -0.20 -4.15
N HIS A 69 -7.28 0.56 -3.41
CA HIS A 69 -5.99 0.12 -2.91
C HIS A 69 -6.03 -0.05 -1.38
N LEU A 70 -5.88 -1.28 -0.91
CA LEU A 70 -5.81 -1.60 0.51
C LEU A 70 -4.40 -1.39 1.05
N SER A 71 -4.27 -0.47 2.01
CA SER A 71 -3.05 -0.27 2.79
C SER A 71 -3.01 -1.28 3.95
N LEU A 72 -2.23 -2.36 3.80
CA LEU A 72 -2.21 -3.45 4.78
C LEU A 72 -0.88 -3.50 5.52
N TRP A 73 -0.88 -3.02 6.77
CA TRP A 73 0.32 -2.96 7.60
C TRP A 73 0.86 -4.34 7.98
N ALA A 74 -0.04 -5.27 8.33
CA ALA A 74 0.31 -6.61 8.80
C ALA A 74 0.68 -7.59 7.67
N GLY A 75 0.51 -7.20 6.41
CA GLY A 75 0.78 -8.05 5.23
C GLY A 75 -0.36 -8.06 4.22
N TYR A 76 -0.05 -8.38 2.97
CA TYR A 76 -1.02 -8.40 1.87
C TYR A 76 -2.19 -9.37 2.10
N ASN A 77 -1.97 -10.44 2.87
CA ASN A 77 -2.94 -11.48 3.22
C ASN A 77 -3.57 -11.28 4.62
N SER A 78 -3.35 -10.12 5.25
CA SER A 78 -3.88 -9.82 6.59
C SER A 78 -5.41 -9.88 6.64
N LYS A 79 -5.94 -10.19 7.82
CA LYS A 79 -7.38 -10.35 8.09
C LYS A 79 -7.78 -9.70 9.43
N PRO A 80 -9.06 -9.29 9.59
CA PRO A 80 -9.58 -8.90 10.89
C PRO A 80 -9.43 -10.03 11.92
N GLU A 81 -9.24 -9.70 13.20
CA GLU A 81 -9.06 -10.69 14.28
C GLU A 81 -10.21 -11.71 14.37
N ASN A 82 -11.44 -11.28 14.06
CA ASN A 82 -12.65 -12.09 14.18
C ASN A 82 -13.22 -12.58 12.82
N SER A 83 -12.35 -12.76 11.82
CA SER A 83 -12.73 -13.20 10.46
C SER A 83 -11.83 -14.32 9.96
N GLU A 84 -12.40 -15.25 9.20
CA GLU A 84 -11.61 -16.20 8.41
C GLU A 84 -11.19 -15.64 7.04
N LYS A 85 -11.89 -14.61 6.55
CA LYS A 85 -11.58 -13.92 5.30
C LYS A 85 -10.58 -12.79 5.54
N SER A 86 -9.59 -12.69 4.65
CA SER A 86 -8.69 -11.55 4.50
C SER A 86 -9.44 -10.25 4.19
N TYR A 87 -8.79 -9.12 4.43
CA TYR A 87 -9.36 -7.83 4.00
C TYR A 87 -9.58 -7.79 2.49
N ALA A 88 -8.67 -8.39 1.72
CA ALA A 88 -8.80 -8.42 0.27
C ALA A 88 -10.05 -9.19 -0.18
N GLU A 89 -10.33 -10.36 0.41
CA GLU A 89 -11.57 -11.12 0.15
C GLU A 89 -12.81 -10.32 0.56
N LEU A 90 -12.80 -9.71 1.74
CA LEU A 90 -13.92 -8.91 2.25
C LEU A 90 -14.25 -7.71 1.36
N PHE A 91 -13.23 -7.00 0.85
CA PHE A 91 -13.45 -5.87 -0.05
C PHE A 91 -13.86 -6.36 -1.45
N ARG A 92 -13.28 -7.45 -1.94
CA ARG A 92 -13.66 -8.03 -3.24
C ARG A 92 -15.15 -8.37 -3.32
N GLU A 93 -15.76 -8.78 -2.22
CA GLU A 93 -17.20 -9.08 -2.15
C GLU A 93 -18.12 -7.89 -2.41
N ILE A 94 -17.63 -6.65 -2.24
CA ILE A 94 -18.43 -5.44 -2.47
C ILE A 94 -18.06 -4.71 -3.76
N LEU A 95 -16.97 -5.07 -4.43
CA LEU A 95 -16.55 -4.43 -5.68
C LEU A 95 -17.39 -4.92 -6.86
N ASP A 96 -17.57 -4.04 -7.85
CA ASP A 96 -18.06 -4.45 -9.17
C ASP A 96 -16.92 -5.05 -10.03
N ASP A 97 -17.29 -5.68 -11.15
CA ASP A 97 -16.33 -6.35 -12.04
C ASP A 97 -15.34 -5.38 -12.75
N LYS A 98 -15.61 -4.06 -12.69
CA LYS A 98 -14.80 -3.04 -13.36
C LYS A 98 -13.72 -2.49 -12.44
N THR A 99 -14.03 -2.33 -11.16
CA THR A 99 -13.15 -1.77 -10.15
C THR A 99 -12.09 -2.77 -9.73
N LYS A 100 -10.81 -2.47 -9.98
CA LYS A 100 -9.70 -3.36 -9.61
C LYS A 100 -9.36 -3.26 -8.13
N LEU A 101 -8.98 -4.39 -7.53
CA LEU A 101 -8.45 -4.44 -6.18
C LEU A 101 -6.92 -4.43 -6.22
N LEU A 102 -6.31 -3.44 -5.58
CA LEU A 102 -4.87 -3.37 -5.30
C LEU A 102 -4.59 -3.72 -3.84
N VAL A 103 -3.55 -4.51 -3.61
CA VAL A 103 -3.00 -4.73 -2.25
C VAL A 103 -1.53 -4.34 -2.16
N VAL A 104 -1.11 -3.93 -0.97
CA VAL A 104 0.28 -3.78 -0.56
C VAL A 104 0.49 -4.49 0.77
N GLY A 105 1.72 -4.87 1.10
CA GLY A 105 2.09 -5.27 2.45
C GLY A 105 3.08 -6.42 2.46
N GLY A 106 4.36 -6.13 2.71
CA GLY A 106 5.36 -7.18 2.92
C GLY A 106 5.78 -7.97 1.66
N ILE A 107 5.55 -7.42 0.46
CA ILE A 107 5.99 -8.05 -0.80
C ILE A 107 7.45 -7.70 -1.04
N PHE A 108 8.33 -8.72 -0.98
CA PHE A 108 9.78 -8.57 -1.15
C PHE A 108 10.37 -9.52 -2.19
N GLY A 109 9.63 -10.51 -2.70
CA GLY A 109 10.09 -11.46 -3.71
C GLY A 109 9.00 -11.87 -4.70
N GLU A 110 9.39 -12.59 -5.74
CA GLU A 110 8.49 -13.09 -6.79
C GLU A 110 7.41 -14.02 -6.23
N ASP A 111 7.76 -14.93 -5.32
CA ASP A 111 6.79 -15.85 -4.70
C ASP A 111 5.67 -15.10 -3.97
N THR A 112 6.04 -14.11 -3.14
CA THR A 112 5.05 -13.29 -2.42
C THR A 112 4.23 -12.40 -3.35
N ALA A 113 4.81 -11.96 -4.46
CA ALA A 113 4.10 -11.18 -5.47
C ALA A 113 3.08 -12.06 -6.22
N THR A 114 3.48 -13.27 -6.57
CA THR A 114 2.65 -14.28 -7.24
C THR A 114 1.48 -14.67 -6.35
N ASP A 115 1.73 -15.04 -5.10
CA ASP A 115 0.68 -15.38 -4.13
C ASP A 115 -0.32 -14.23 -3.93
N ALA A 116 0.17 -12.99 -3.80
CA ALA A 116 -0.68 -11.82 -3.63
C ALA A 116 -1.62 -11.58 -4.83
N ILE A 117 -1.13 -11.75 -6.07
CA ILE A 117 -1.94 -11.61 -7.28
C ILE A 117 -2.92 -12.79 -7.43
N GLU A 118 -2.45 -14.02 -7.28
CA GLU A 118 -3.27 -15.20 -7.55
C GLU A 118 -4.41 -15.35 -6.52
N ASN A 119 -4.16 -14.99 -5.26
CA ASN A 119 -5.10 -15.30 -4.17
C ASN A 119 -5.83 -14.07 -3.60
N TYR A 120 -5.34 -12.84 -3.80
CA TYR A 120 -5.86 -11.68 -3.04
C TYR A 120 -6.25 -10.46 -3.89
N ALA A 121 -5.56 -10.15 -4.99
CA ALA A 121 -5.75 -8.86 -5.69
C ALA A 121 -5.64 -8.97 -7.21
N ASP A 122 -6.19 -7.99 -7.94
CA ASP A 122 -5.95 -7.88 -9.38
C ASP A 122 -4.53 -7.33 -9.67
N LEU A 123 -4.04 -6.50 -8.75
CA LEU A 123 -2.78 -5.77 -8.86
C LEU A 123 -2.11 -5.69 -7.48
N ILE A 124 -0.78 -5.57 -7.48
CA ILE A 124 0.01 -5.39 -6.26
C ILE A 124 0.82 -4.11 -6.32
N ALA A 125 1.01 -3.48 -5.17
CA ALA A 125 1.97 -2.41 -5.00
C ALA A 125 3.17 -2.92 -4.19
N VAL A 126 4.37 -2.60 -4.66
CA VAL A 126 5.64 -2.93 -4.00
C VAL A 126 6.33 -1.61 -3.66
N ALA A 127 6.54 -1.36 -2.35
CA ALA A 127 7.15 -0.11 -1.87
C ALA A 127 8.58 -0.33 -1.36
N ARG A 128 8.74 -0.98 -0.20
CA ARG A 128 10.08 -1.25 0.36
C ARG A 128 10.89 -2.22 -0.51
N GLY A 129 10.24 -3.17 -1.17
CA GLY A 129 10.90 -4.09 -2.11
C GLY A 129 11.61 -3.34 -3.24
N THR A 130 11.01 -2.29 -3.81
CA THR A 130 11.63 -1.48 -4.88
C THR A 130 12.71 -0.52 -4.38
N LEU A 131 12.69 -0.17 -3.09
CA LEU A 131 13.79 0.57 -2.47
C LEU A 131 15.04 -0.30 -2.31
N ILE A 132 14.86 -1.60 -2.12
CA ILE A 132 15.96 -2.56 -2.01
C ILE A 132 16.43 -2.97 -3.42
N ASP A 133 15.48 -3.35 -4.28
CA ASP A 133 15.74 -3.75 -5.66
C ASP A 133 14.95 -2.89 -6.65
N PRO A 134 15.54 -1.82 -7.20
CA PRO A 134 14.83 -0.96 -8.16
C PRO A 134 14.44 -1.69 -9.45
N ASN A 135 15.04 -2.86 -9.74
CA ASN A 135 14.69 -3.69 -10.89
C ASN A 135 13.69 -4.81 -10.55
N PHE A 136 13.02 -4.77 -9.38
CA PHE A 136 12.08 -5.80 -8.93
C PHE A 136 11.13 -6.28 -10.05
N ALA A 137 10.35 -5.36 -10.62
CA ALA A 137 9.36 -5.70 -11.64
C ALA A 137 10.02 -6.26 -12.91
N LYS A 138 11.15 -5.68 -13.32
CA LYS A 138 11.91 -6.14 -14.48
C LYS A 138 12.40 -7.59 -14.29
N LYS A 139 12.95 -7.91 -13.12
CA LYS A 139 13.44 -9.26 -12.80
C LYS A 139 12.32 -10.28 -12.82
N VAL A 140 11.16 -9.97 -12.26
CA VAL A 140 9.96 -10.82 -12.37
C VAL A 140 9.59 -11.05 -13.84
N THR A 141 9.45 -9.99 -14.63
CA THR A 141 9.04 -10.11 -16.05
C THR A 141 10.05 -10.85 -16.93
N GLU A 142 11.33 -10.86 -16.54
CA GLU A 142 12.40 -11.58 -17.25
C GLU A 142 12.62 -13.02 -16.76
N GLY A 143 11.81 -13.49 -15.79
CA GLY A 143 11.97 -14.82 -15.19
C GLY A 143 13.25 -14.97 -14.35
N LYS A 144 13.67 -13.87 -13.70
CA LYS A 144 14.88 -13.77 -12.85
C LYS A 144 14.53 -13.43 -11.41
N GLY A 145 13.37 -13.85 -10.92
CA GLY A 145 12.94 -13.50 -9.56
C GLY A 145 13.84 -14.06 -8.47
N ASP A 146 14.57 -15.15 -8.74
CA ASP A 146 15.64 -15.70 -7.88
C ASP A 146 16.79 -14.71 -7.63
N THR A 147 16.95 -13.70 -8.50
CA THR A 147 17.96 -12.65 -8.36
C THR A 147 17.47 -11.40 -7.63
N ILE A 148 16.22 -11.37 -7.17
CA ILE A 148 15.65 -10.21 -6.46
C ILE A 148 16.33 -10.04 -5.09
N LEU A 149 16.80 -8.82 -4.81
CA LEU A 149 17.34 -8.50 -3.49
C LEU A 149 16.20 -8.30 -2.50
N HIS A 150 16.17 -9.13 -1.46
CA HIS A 150 15.14 -9.07 -0.41
C HIS A 150 15.56 -8.21 0.80
N LYS A 151 16.86 -7.89 0.91
CA LYS A 151 17.44 -7.13 2.02
C LYS A 151 18.44 -6.09 1.51
N ILE A 152 18.50 -4.96 2.19
CA ILE A 152 19.56 -3.96 2.00
C ILE A 152 20.81 -4.39 2.76
N SER A 153 21.99 -4.11 2.22
CA SER A 153 23.28 -4.29 2.88
C SER A 153 24.24 -3.19 2.42
N PRO A 154 25.39 -2.96 3.10
CA PRO A 154 26.35 -1.94 2.69
C PRO A 154 26.79 -2.08 1.23
N GLU A 155 26.90 -3.31 0.73
CA GLU A 155 27.30 -3.63 -0.64
C GLU A 155 26.20 -3.34 -1.67
N THR A 156 24.92 -3.34 -1.26
CA THR A 156 23.78 -3.14 -2.16
C THR A 156 23.23 -1.71 -2.14
N VAL A 157 23.62 -0.87 -1.17
CA VAL A 157 23.16 0.54 -1.07
C VAL A 157 23.37 1.32 -2.36
N GLU A 158 24.54 1.19 -2.99
CA GLU A 158 24.84 1.89 -4.24
C GLU A 158 23.90 1.42 -5.38
N TYR A 159 23.67 0.11 -5.47
CA TYR A 159 22.73 -0.49 -6.44
C TYR A 159 21.29 -0.05 -6.20
N SER A 160 20.88 0.11 -4.95
CA SER A 160 19.52 0.51 -4.58
C SER A 160 19.17 1.96 -4.95
N HIS A 161 20.18 2.78 -5.30
CA HIS A 161 20.00 4.18 -5.71
C HIS A 161 19.15 5.01 -4.73
N LEU A 162 19.27 4.72 -3.42
CA LEU A 162 18.59 5.52 -2.40
C LEU A 162 19.07 6.97 -2.50
N THR A 163 18.13 7.91 -2.57
CA THR A 163 18.47 9.32 -2.48
C THR A 163 19.08 9.61 -1.11
N PRO A 164 19.89 10.68 -0.95
CA PRO A 164 20.50 10.99 0.35
C PRO A 164 19.49 11.08 1.50
N GLY A 165 18.29 11.61 1.25
CA GLY A 165 17.23 11.66 2.27
C GLY A 165 16.65 10.29 2.63
N LEU A 166 16.49 9.39 1.65
CA LEU A 166 16.05 8.01 1.92
C LEU A 166 17.14 7.19 2.62
N LEU A 167 18.40 7.37 2.23
CA LEU A 167 19.52 6.72 2.92
C LEU A 167 19.52 7.12 4.40
N GLU A 168 19.46 8.43 4.69
CA GLU A 168 19.40 8.95 6.06
C GLU A 168 18.16 8.45 6.81
N ALA A 169 16.98 8.45 6.16
CA ALA A 169 15.78 7.91 6.78
C ALA A 169 15.94 6.44 7.18
N PHE A 170 16.48 5.59 6.29
CA PHE A 170 16.56 4.14 6.53
C PHE A 170 17.85 3.65 7.20
N SER A 171 18.88 4.50 7.35
CA SER A 171 20.04 4.24 8.20
C SER A 171 19.80 4.59 9.68
N ARG A 172 18.70 5.25 10.01
CA ARG A 172 18.33 5.50 11.41
C ARG A 172 17.73 4.26 12.06
N GLU A 173 17.94 4.12 13.37
CA GLU A 173 17.33 3.04 14.16
C GLU A 173 15.79 3.11 14.16
N ASP A 174 15.23 4.32 14.21
CA ASP A 174 13.78 4.55 14.21
C ASP A 174 13.15 4.58 12.81
N SER A 175 13.96 4.58 11.75
CA SER A 175 13.53 4.74 10.37
C SER A 175 12.56 5.92 10.14
N LEU A 176 12.66 6.99 10.94
CA LEU A 176 11.68 8.10 11.00
C LEU A 176 10.23 7.64 11.23
N GLY A 177 10.03 6.56 11.98
CA GLY A 177 8.73 5.95 12.23
C GLY A 177 8.18 5.11 11.08
N LEU A 178 8.93 4.96 9.98
CA LEU A 178 8.58 4.06 8.89
C LEU A 178 8.91 2.61 9.25
N PRO A 179 8.25 1.60 8.65
CA PRO A 179 8.72 0.23 8.72
C PRO A 179 10.16 0.15 8.21
N PRO A 180 11.08 -0.49 8.95
CA PRO A 180 12.48 -0.59 8.52
C PRO A 180 12.58 -1.39 7.22
N LEU A 181 13.64 -1.14 6.44
CA LEU A 181 14.04 -2.05 5.37
C LEU A 181 14.58 -3.34 6.00
N PRO A 182 14.19 -4.53 5.51
CA PRO A 182 14.91 -5.75 5.84
C PRO A 182 16.43 -5.58 5.60
N GLY A 183 17.25 -5.85 6.61
CA GLY A 183 18.70 -5.61 6.55
C GLY A 183 19.15 -4.19 6.90
N GLY A 184 18.21 -3.27 7.18
CA GLY A 184 18.49 -1.86 7.48
C GLY A 184 19.42 -1.65 8.68
N GLU A 185 19.45 -2.60 9.62
CA GLU A 185 20.39 -2.59 10.74
C GLU A 185 21.86 -2.59 10.31
N THR A 186 22.17 -3.16 9.14
CA THR A 186 23.54 -3.27 8.63
C THR A 186 24.09 -1.97 8.05
N ILE A 187 23.20 -1.05 7.67
CA ILE A 187 23.55 0.24 7.06
C ILE A 187 23.47 1.41 8.05
N ARG A 188 23.22 1.15 9.34
CA ARG A 188 23.09 2.21 10.36
C ARG A 188 24.30 3.13 10.47
N HIS A 189 25.49 2.57 10.27
CA HIS A 189 26.74 3.31 10.30
C HIS A 189 26.90 4.31 9.15
N LEU A 190 26.04 4.24 8.12
CA LEU A 190 26.00 5.19 7.01
C LEU A 190 25.19 6.45 7.34
N HIS A 191 24.49 6.48 8.48
CA HIS A 191 23.75 7.65 8.93
C HIS A 191 24.69 8.80 9.27
N THR A 192 24.52 9.95 8.60
CA THR A 192 25.38 11.12 8.82
C THR A 192 24.75 12.17 9.73
N GLY A 193 23.44 12.11 9.94
CA GLY A 193 22.68 13.09 10.72
C GLY A 193 22.36 14.37 9.96
N LYS A 194 22.52 14.37 8.64
CA LYS A 194 22.38 15.58 7.80
C LYS A 194 20.95 16.15 7.79
N TYR A 195 19.95 15.29 7.99
CA TYR A 195 18.53 15.66 8.00
C TYR A 195 17.86 15.39 9.35
N ASP A 196 18.64 15.22 10.41
CA ASP A 196 18.10 15.09 11.75
C ASP A 196 17.55 16.45 12.20
N ILE A 197 16.29 16.44 12.63
CA ILE A 197 15.54 17.61 13.13
C ILE A 197 15.69 17.75 14.64
#